data_AF-A0A8J5VD11-F1
#
_entry.id   AF-A0A8J5VD11-F1
#
_cell.length_a   1.000
_cell.length_b   1.000
_cell.length_c   1.000
_cell.angle_alpha   90.00
_cell.angle_beta   90.00
_cell.angle_gamma   90.00
#
_symmetry.space_group_name_H-M   'P 1'
#
loop_
_entity.id
_entity.type
_entity.pdbx_description
1 polymer ?
#
loop_
_entity_poly.entity_id
_entity_poly.type
_entity_poly.pdbx_seq_one_letter_code
_entity_poly.pdbx_strand_id
1 'polypeptide(L)'
;MNIDQDWRMVELRTTGVASSVTRERPATRYNVHYTVLTILDAIFSAFVAAPAVVGYWRGTWSLSDFYIYPEDPFWSNATSIIVGYGGLFFFNVIQHFLNDFLHPDKHRLLYYFGSRIYTAIFGFCCVNAWRGGWHVLHLYTEQNPNTVIATTVFALVALGFMKGIRNISAPPFSLSLDSHPGYFEVPTMFRIDNTRDWTLYALDCLFSVGIVGTLVVFVWRGIWVLLDLHLFPDNREYSSICSLIIGYVIVAITFCLQPVMRYACSRIQGLPRLLAADAFLLLSFIGTVNVWRGVWSMLDLWFIPEDPELSCWITHVGCFVFLGLLNCSNSILVRGVYIDAEEEEGRCVIFPCHYLRLFFKIEREKKEARRRNLMSIPRDYTENNGKDLESGALLNCTTLPTVIPSSQDHQG
;
A
#
# COMPACT_ATOMS: atom_id res chain seq x y z
N MET A 1 13.52 22.51 -20.40
CA MET A 1 14.23 21.24 -20.60
C MET A 1 13.38 20.18 -19.90
N ASN A 2 12.37 19.68 -20.62
CA ASN A 2 11.33 18.80 -20.08
C ASN A 2 11.88 17.38 -19.96
N ILE A 3 11.86 16.85 -18.74
CA ILE A 3 11.98 15.42 -18.47
C ILE A 3 10.57 14.99 -18.06
N ASP A 4 9.80 14.50 -19.03
CA ASP A 4 8.56 13.78 -18.75
C ASP A 4 8.89 12.51 -17.94
N GLN A 5 8.55 12.54 -16.66
CA GLN A 5 8.63 11.40 -15.75
C GLN A 5 7.39 10.52 -15.92
N ASP A 6 7.41 9.71 -16.98
CA ASP A 6 6.39 8.69 -17.24
C ASP A 6 6.75 7.40 -16.47
N TRP A 7 6.47 7.36 -15.16
CA TRP A 7 6.73 6.19 -14.30
C TRP A 7 5.47 5.51 -13.76
N ARG A 8 4.30 5.71 -14.38
CA ARG A 8 3.13 4.84 -14.16
C ARG A 8 3.49 3.39 -14.47
N MET A 9 3.76 2.60 -13.43
CA MET A 9 3.78 1.13 -13.40
C MET A 9 4.46 0.50 -14.62
N VAL A 10 5.79 0.42 -14.57
CA VAL A 10 6.59 -0.30 -15.57
C VAL A 10 6.31 -1.81 -15.46
N GLU A 11 5.36 -2.32 -16.25
CA GLU A 11 5.51 -3.62 -16.90
C GLU A 11 4.71 -3.82 -18.20
N LEU A 12 5.41 -4.47 -19.15
CA LEU A 12 4.99 -5.06 -20.42
C LEU A 12 4.47 -4.10 -21.51
N ARG A 13 5.42 -3.39 -22.14
CA ARG A 13 5.31 -3.10 -23.58
C ARG A 13 5.39 -4.43 -24.36
N THR A 14 4.25 -5.03 -24.63
CA THR A 14 4.11 -6.03 -25.71
C THR A 14 3.55 -5.34 -26.94
N THR A 15 4.42 -4.69 -27.72
CA THR A 15 4.20 -4.41 -29.15
C THR A 15 5.54 -4.08 -29.83
N GLY A 16 6.05 -5.07 -30.58
CA GLY A 16 6.84 -4.95 -31.81
C GLY A 16 8.01 -3.96 -31.86
N VAL A 17 9.21 -4.41 -31.48
CA VAL A 17 10.43 -4.11 -32.25
C VAL A 17 11.19 -5.41 -32.43
N ALA A 18 11.25 -5.87 -33.68
CA ALA A 18 12.02 -7.03 -34.08
C ALA A 18 13.50 -6.79 -33.77
N SER A 19 14.06 -7.57 -32.84
CA SER A 19 15.50 -7.82 -32.78
C SER A 19 15.70 -9.32 -32.54
N SER A 20 16.61 -9.86 -33.33
CA SER A 20 16.71 -11.26 -33.68
C SER A 20 17.39 -12.10 -32.60
N VAL A 21 16.98 -13.37 -32.54
CA VAL A 21 17.62 -14.49 -31.83
C VAL A 21 17.55 -14.45 -30.30
N THR A 22 16.39 -14.77 -29.75
CA THR A 22 16.31 -15.55 -28.50
C THR A 22 15.18 -16.55 -28.59
N ARG A 23 15.53 -17.84 -28.44
CA ARG A 23 14.66 -19.01 -28.45
C ARG A 23 13.38 -18.76 -27.62
N GLU A 24 12.27 -18.50 -28.30
CA GLU A 24 10.96 -18.30 -27.70
C GLU A 24 10.58 -19.55 -26.89
N ARG A 25 10.37 -19.38 -25.59
CA ARG A 25 9.69 -20.40 -24.77
C ARG A 25 8.20 -20.38 -25.15
N PRO A 26 7.53 -21.53 -25.20
CA PRO A 26 6.13 -21.59 -25.65
C PRO A 26 5.23 -20.71 -24.77
N ALA A 27 4.50 -19.79 -25.40
CA ALA A 27 3.64 -18.78 -24.78
C ALA A 27 2.61 -19.38 -23.79
N THR A 28 2.18 -20.63 -23.99
CA THR A 28 1.27 -21.37 -23.11
C THR A 28 1.82 -21.59 -21.70
N ARG A 29 3.12 -21.88 -21.56
CA ARG A 29 3.73 -22.10 -20.23
C ARG A 29 3.86 -20.80 -19.43
N TYR A 30 4.06 -19.68 -20.12
CA TYR A 30 4.11 -18.35 -19.52
C TYR A 30 2.75 -17.93 -18.94
N ASN A 31 1.66 -18.21 -19.67
CA ASN A 31 0.30 -17.87 -19.25
C ASN A 31 -0.15 -18.66 -18.01
N VAL A 32 0.10 -19.97 -17.96
CA VAL A 32 -0.28 -20.80 -16.78
C VAL A 32 0.50 -20.35 -15.54
N HIS A 33 1.81 -20.14 -15.66
CA HIS A 33 2.63 -19.66 -14.55
C HIS A 33 2.16 -18.31 -14.01
N TYR A 34 1.82 -17.37 -14.90
CA TYR A 34 1.30 -16.06 -14.51
C TYR A 34 -0.06 -16.15 -13.80
N THR A 35 -0.97 -17.00 -14.30
CA THR A 35 -2.26 -17.24 -13.65
C THR A 35 -2.09 -17.83 -12.27
N VAL A 36 -1.22 -18.84 -12.11
CA VAL A 36 -0.92 -19.46 -10.81
C VAL A 36 -0.36 -18.41 -9.83
N LEU A 37 0.59 -17.58 -10.27
CA LEU A 37 1.11 -16.49 -9.42
C LEU A 37 0.04 -15.47 -9.03
N THR A 38 -0.90 -15.17 -9.94
CA THR A 38 -2.01 -14.25 -9.65
C THR A 38 -2.94 -14.82 -8.58
N ILE A 39 -3.24 -16.12 -8.64
CA ILE A 39 -4.05 -16.80 -7.62
C ILE A 39 -3.30 -16.82 -6.28
N LEU A 40 -2.00 -17.14 -6.29
CA LEU A 40 -1.19 -17.15 -5.07
C LEU A 40 -1.04 -15.74 -4.47
N ASP A 41 -0.95 -14.70 -5.28
CA ASP A 41 -0.98 -13.31 -4.82
C ASP A 41 -2.29 -12.98 -4.11
N ALA A 42 -3.42 -13.39 -4.69
CA ALA A 42 -4.74 -13.19 -4.07
C ALA A 42 -4.85 -13.95 -2.74
N ILE A 43 -4.40 -15.21 -2.69
CA ILE A 43 -4.39 -16.02 -1.46
C ILE A 43 -3.48 -15.37 -0.40
N PHE A 44 -2.28 -14.96 -0.77
CA PHE A 44 -1.34 -14.29 0.15
C PHE A 44 -1.93 -12.98 0.69
N SER A 45 -2.50 -12.15 -0.18
CA SER A 45 -3.13 -10.90 0.22
C SER A 45 -4.31 -11.15 1.17
N ALA A 46 -5.15 -12.15 0.85
CA ALA A 46 -6.38 -12.44 1.57
C ALA A 46 -6.18 -13.12 2.94
N PHE A 47 -5.23 -14.05 3.05
CA PHE A 47 -5.07 -14.90 4.23
C PHE A 47 -3.82 -14.61 5.05
N VAL A 48 -2.87 -13.82 4.53
CA VAL A 48 -1.62 -13.49 5.24
C VAL A 48 -1.53 -11.99 5.51
N ALA A 49 -1.53 -11.17 4.45
CA ALA A 49 -1.33 -9.73 4.60
C ALA A 49 -2.54 -9.04 5.24
N ALA A 50 -3.76 -9.30 4.75
CA ALA A 50 -4.95 -8.64 5.28
C ALA A 50 -5.21 -8.94 6.77
N PRO A 51 -5.16 -10.20 7.26
CA PRO A 51 -5.34 -10.45 8.69
C PRO A 51 -4.26 -9.81 9.57
N ALA A 52 -3.02 -9.74 9.10
CA ALA A 52 -1.96 -9.05 9.83
C ALA A 52 -2.17 -7.53 9.86
N VAL A 53 -2.62 -6.92 8.76
CA VAL A 53 -2.98 -5.49 8.75
C VAL A 53 -4.13 -5.23 9.71
N VAL A 54 -5.17 -6.06 9.70
CA VAL A 54 -6.29 -5.97 10.66
C VAL A 54 -5.80 -6.11 12.10
N GLY A 55 -4.91 -7.06 12.37
CA GLY A 55 -4.33 -7.27 13.70
C GLY A 55 -3.55 -6.05 14.21
N TYR A 56 -2.74 -5.42 13.36
CA TYR A 56 -2.07 -4.16 13.69
C TYR A 56 -3.08 -3.04 14.00
N TRP A 57 -4.08 -2.87 13.12
CA TRP A 57 -5.08 -1.82 13.27
C TRP A 57 -5.90 -2.00 14.55
N ARG A 58 -6.37 -3.24 14.81
CA ARG A 58 -7.06 -3.60 16.05
C ARG A 58 -6.21 -3.32 17.27
N GLY A 59 -4.99 -3.84 17.29
CA GLY A 59 -4.07 -3.64 18.41
C GLY A 59 -3.84 -2.16 18.69
N THR A 60 -3.52 -1.37 17.67
CA THR A 60 -3.26 0.07 17.80
C THR A 60 -4.49 0.85 18.27
N TRP A 61 -5.67 0.51 17.73
CA TRP A 61 -6.92 1.16 18.10
C TRP A 61 -7.26 0.89 19.55
N SER A 62 -7.25 -0.38 19.97
CA SER A 62 -7.61 -0.77 21.32
C SER A 62 -6.56 -0.34 22.35
N LEU A 63 -5.25 -0.31 22.02
CA LEU A 63 -4.24 0.31 22.89
C LEU A 63 -4.49 1.82 23.08
N SER A 64 -5.01 2.49 22.05
CA SER A 64 -5.42 3.89 22.18
C SER A 64 -6.60 4.03 23.15
N ASP A 65 -7.53 3.07 23.17
CA ASP A 65 -8.61 3.03 24.17
C ASP A 65 -8.09 2.81 25.60
N PHE A 66 -7.04 2.01 25.79
CA PHE A 66 -6.44 1.77 27.11
C PHE A 66 -5.62 2.94 27.64
N TYR A 67 -4.87 3.65 26.78
CA TYR A 67 -3.87 4.62 27.23
C TYR A 67 -4.20 6.08 26.95
N ILE A 68 -5.02 6.39 25.95
CA ILE A 68 -5.31 7.79 25.57
C ILE A 68 -6.56 8.25 26.32
N TYR A 69 -6.36 8.89 27.47
CA TYR A 69 -7.43 9.44 28.32
C TYR A 69 -8.59 8.44 28.52
N PRO A 70 -8.34 7.23 29.09
CA PRO A 70 -9.34 6.17 29.16
C PRO A 70 -10.62 6.58 29.91
N GLU A 71 -10.48 7.46 30.91
CA GLU A 71 -11.59 7.95 31.73
C GLU A 71 -12.34 9.14 31.15
N ASP A 72 -11.79 9.80 30.11
CA ASP A 72 -12.38 11.00 29.52
C ASP A 72 -12.57 10.82 27.99
N PRO A 73 -13.78 10.41 27.56
CA PRO A 73 -14.08 10.18 26.16
C PRO A 73 -13.89 11.43 25.28
N PHE A 74 -14.09 12.63 25.83
CA PHE A 74 -13.91 13.87 25.08
C PHE A 74 -12.44 14.11 24.78
N TRP A 75 -11.57 14.07 25.80
CA TRP A 75 -10.13 14.25 25.60
C TRP A 75 -9.50 13.11 24.81
N SER A 76 -10.01 11.89 24.97
CA SER A 76 -9.58 10.74 24.19
C SER A 76 -9.84 10.95 22.70
N ASN A 77 -11.06 11.34 22.33
CA ASN A 77 -11.44 11.61 20.95
C ASN A 77 -10.71 12.84 20.38
N ALA A 78 -10.64 13.94 21.13
CA ALA A 78 -9.93 15.15 20.71
C ALA A 78 -8.45 14.87 20.44
N THR A 79 -7.80 14.07 21.29
CA THR A 79 -6.40 13.67 21.10
C THR A 79 -6.23 12.82 19.85
N SER A 80 -7.11 11.83 19.63
CA SER A 80 -7.07 11.02 18.40
C SER A 80 -7.27 11.85 17.13
N ILE A 81 -8.15 12.86 17.15
CA ILE A 81 -8.33 13.77 16.01
C ILE A 81 -7.07 14.59 15.76
N ILE A 82 -6.51 15.23 16.81
CA ILE A 82 -5.35 16.10 16.68
C ILE A 82 -4.12 15.32 16.22
N VAL A 83 -3.82 14.20 16.87
CA VAL A 83 -2.68 13.34 16.54
C VAL A 83 -2.87 12.66 15.19
N GLY A 84 -4.10 12.23 14.90
CA GLY A 84 -4.45 11.56 13.67
C GLY A 84 -4.36 12.50 12.47
N TYR A 85 -5.29 13.46 12.36
CA TYR A 85 -5.35 14.37 11.22
C TYR A 85 -4.14 15.30 11.15
N GLY A 86 -3.61 15.76 12.29
CA GLY A 86 -2.39 16.56 12.33
C GLY A 86 -1.17 15.78 11.84
N GLY A 87 -1.04 14.51 12.24
CA GLY A 87 0.01 13.63 11.77
C GLY A 87 -0.12 13.28 10.28
N LEU A 88 -1.33 12.94 9.82
CA LEU A 88 -1.60 12.67 8.40
C LEU A 88 -1.26 13.88 7.51
N PHE A 89 -1.63 15.08 7.97
CA PHE A 89 -1.29 16.33 7.28
C PHE A 89 0.21 16.58 7.28
N PHE A 90 0.88 16.44 8.43
CA PHE A 90 2.32 16.62 8.56
C PHE A 90 3.09 15.70 7.60
N PHE A 91 2.81 14.39 7.61
CA PHE A 91 3.48 13.43 6.74
C PHE A 91 3.19 13.66 5.25
N ASN A 92 1.99 14.13 4.90
CA ASN A 92 1.70 14.56 3.54
C ASN A 92 2.59 15.73 3.11
N VAL A 93 2.73 16.76 3.95
CA VAL A 93 3.51 17.97 3.61
C VAL A 93 5.02 17.66 3.48
N ILE A 94 5.55 16.77 4.33
CA ILE A 94 6.99 16.44 4.33
C ILE A 94 7.36 15.27 3.42
N GLN A 95 6.43 14.71 2.65
CA GLN A 95 6.63 13.48 1.87
C GLN A 95 7.85 13.53 0.93
N HIS A 96 8.04 14.65 0.21
CA HIS A 96 9.16 14.84 -0.72
C HIS A 96 10.49 14.94 0.01
N PHE A 97 10.51 15.65 1.14
CA PHE A 97 11.70 15.74 1.99
C PHE A 97 12.10 14.35 2.51
N LEU A 98 11.14 13.54 2.96
CA LEU A 98 11.41 12.18 3.41
C LEU A 98 11.94 11.29 2.28
N ASN A 99 11.37 11.41 1.08
CA ASN A 99 11.81 10.67 -0.10
C ASN A 99 13.26 11.01 -0.49
N ASP A 100 13.65 12.28 -0.40
CA ASP A 100 15.01 12.72 -0.71
C ASP A 100 16.01 12.40 0.40
N PHE A 101 15.58 12.48 1.66
CA PHE A 101 16.42 12.26 2.84
C PHE A 101 16.65 10.77 3.11
N LEU A 102 15.57 9.97 3.12
CA LEU A 102 15.60 8.52 3.30
C LEU A 102 15.69 7.85 1.93
N HIS A 103 16.86 7.96 1.29
CA HIS A 103 17.13 7.32 0.01
C HIS A 103 18.13 6.15 0.18
N PRO A 104 17.86 4.94 -0.34
CA PRO A 104 18.73 3.76 -0.21
C PRO A 104 20.13 3.98 -0.77
N ASP A 105 20.25 4.75 -1.84
CA ASP A 105 21.53 5.02 -2.52
C ASP A 105 22.43 5.99 -1.73
N LYS A 106 21.86 6.80 -0.82
CA LYS A 106 22.62 7.69 0.06
C LYS A 106 23.06 6.95 1.32
N HIS A 107 22.08 6.44 2.08
CA HIS A 107 22.32 5.79 3.36
C HIS A 107 21.40 4.58 3.55
N ARG A 108 21.85 3.41 3.10
CA ARG A 108 21.05 2.17 3.10
C ARG A 108 20.50 1.77 4.48
N LEU A 109 21.33 1.85 5.54
CA LEU A 109 20.87 1.52 6.91
C LEU A 109 19.86 2.54 7.44
N LEU A 110 20.12 3.84 7.19
CA LEU A 110 19.22 4.92 7.57
C LEU A 110 17.87 4.78 6.86
N TYR A 111 17.87 4.39 5.58
CA TYR A 111 16.65 4.07 4.84
C TYR A 111 15.87 2.94 5.50
N TYR A 112 16.49 1.77 5.73
CA TYR A 112 15.76 0.64 6.31
C TYR A 112 15.26 0.89 7.72
N PHE A 113 16.03 1.56 8.57
CA PHE A 113 15.58 1.87 9.93
C PHE A 113 14.56 3.02 9.94
N GLY A 114 14.86 4.12 9.24
CA GLY A 114 14.02 5.31 9.17
C GLY A 114 12.67 5.07 8.50
N SER A 115 12.63 4.24 7.44
CA SER A 115 11.38 3.86 6.76
C SER A 115 10.43 3.07 7.67
N ARG A 116 10.95 2.22 8.57
CA ARG A 116 10.13 1.48 9.56
C ARG A 116 9.62 2.37 10.67
N ILE A 117 10.46 3.28 11.17
CA ILE A 117 10.02 4.30 12.14
C ILE A 117 8.92 5.15 11.52
N TYR A 118 9.11 5.61 10.27
CA TYR A 118 8.08 6.32 9.52
C TYR A 118 6.77 5.54 9.46
N THR A 119 6.81 4.26 9.05
CA THR A 119 5.59 3.45 8.95
C THR A 119 4.92 3.22 10.30
N ALA A 120 5.69 3.04 11.38
CA ALA A 120 5.12 2.89 12.73
C ALA A 120 4.40 4.18 13.19
N ILE A 121 5.06 5.33 13.09
CA ILE A 121 4.49 6.61 13.53
C ILE A 121 3.31 7.01 12.62
N PHE A 122 3.49 6.92 11.30
CA PHE A 122 2.44 7.29 10.36
C PHE A 122 1.24 6.33 10.47
N GLY A 123 1.48 5.03 10.68
CA GLY A 123 0.42 4.05 10.91
C GLY A 123 -0.37 4.34 12.19
N PHE A 124 0.30 4.77 13.26
CA PHE A 124 -0.37 5.23 14.48
C PHE A 124 -1.25 6.46 14.22
N CYS A 125 -0.78 7.42 13.42
CA CYS A 125 -1.59 8.57 13.00
C CYS A 125 -2.79 8.15 12.13
N CYS A 126 -2.61 7.20 11.20
CA CYS A 126 -3.72 6.66 10.41
C CYS A 126 -4.82 6.08 11.30
N VAL A 127 -4.46 5.20 12.24
CA VAL A 127 -5.42 4.58 13.15
C VAL A 127 -6.14 5.63 14.01
N ASN A 128 -5.42 6.62 14.53
CA ASN A 128 -6.02 7.68 15.34
C ASN A 128 -6.93 8.62 14.55
N ALA A 129 -6.62 8.92 13.29
CA ALA A 129 -7.51 9.71 12.43
C ALA A 129 -8.85 8.99 12.20
N TRP A 130 -8.78 7.67 11.99
CA TRP A 130 -9.97 6.82 11.85
C TRP A 130 -10.74 6.71 13.15
N ARG A 131 -10.06 6.47 14.28
CA ARG A 131 -10.65 6.47 15.63
C ARG A 131 -11.40 7.76 15.92
N GLY A 132 -10.75 8.90 15.72
CA GLY A 132 -11.35 10.21 15.91
C GLY A 132 -12.58 10.43 15.03
N GLY A 133 -12.46 10.17 13.71
CA GLY A 133 -13.58 10.32 12.78
C GLY A 133 -14.76 9.39 13.11
N TRP A 134 -14.48 8.17 13.55
CA TRP A 134 -15.48 7.18 13.93
C TRP A 134 -16.26 7.59 15.18
N HIS A 135 -15.57 8.07 16.22
CA HIS A 135 -16.22 8.52 17.46
C HIS A 135 -17.02 9.80 17.27
N VAL A 136 -16.55 10.77 16.47
CA VAL A 136 -17.33 11.96 16.12
C VAL A 136 -18.67 11.54 15.52
N LEU A 137 -18.65 10.64 14.55
CA LEU A 137 -19.87 10.13 13.93
C LEU A 137 -20.75 9.33 14.89
N HIS A 138 -20.15 8.60 15.84
CA HIS A 138 -20.89 7.90 16.89
C HIS A 138 -21.71 8.86 17.76
N LEU A 139 -21.14 10.00 18.15
CA LEU A 139 -21.83 11.01 18.96
C LEU A 139 -23.03 11.63 18.25
N TYR A 140 -22.97 11.80 16.91
CA TYR A 140 -24.04 12.47 16.16
C TYR A 140 -25.11 11.55 15.57
N THR A 141 -24.84 10.25 15.41
CA THR A 141 -25.80 9.33 14.78
C THR A 141 -26.47 8.36 15.75
N GLU A 142 -26.07 8.31 17.03
CA GLU A 142 -26.69 7.47 18.08
C GLU A 142 -26.93 6.00 17.67
N GLN A 143 -26.13 5.47 16.74
CA GLN A 143 -26.34 4.17 16.09
C GLN A 143 -27.73 3.94 15.45
N ASN A 144 -28.51 4.99 15.19
CA ASN A 144 -29.80 4.86 14.51
C ASN A 144 -29.59 4.46 13.03
N PRO A 145 -30.16 3.33 12.55
CA PRO A 145 -29.95 2.84 11.19
C PRO A 145 -30.18 3.90 10.11
N ASN A 146 -31.20 4.74 10.26
CA ASN A 146 -31.55 5.75 9.25
C ASN A 146 -30.46 6.82 9.12
N THR A 147 -29.91 7.27 10.24
CA THR A 147 -28.85 8.28 10.26
C THR A 147 -27.51 7.70 9.77
N VAL A 148 -27.24 6.43 10.08
CA VAL A 148 -26.08 5.70 9.57
C VAL A 148 -26.18 5.57 8.05
N ILE A 149 -27.32 5.13 7.51
CA ILE A 149 -27.55 5.05 6.07
C ILE A 149 -27.40 6.43 5.41
N ALA A 150 -28.04 7.46 5.97
CA ALA A 150 -27.99 8.81 5.41
C ALA A 150 -26.56 9.36 5.33
N THR A 151 -25.78 9.24 6.41
CA THR A 151 -24.37 9.68 6.44
C THR A 151 -23.48 8.87 5.51
N THR A 152 -23.71 7.55 5.41
CA THR A 152 -22.97 6.66 4.48
C THR A 152 -23.24 7.01 3.03
N VAL A 153 -24.52 7.17 2.66
CA VAL A 153 -24.93 7.51 1.30
C VAL A 153 -24.43 8.90 0.92
N PHE A 154 -24.53 9.88 1.83
CA PHE A 154 -23.97 11.20 1.61
C PHE A 154 -22.46 11.14 1.34
N ALA A 155 -21.71 10.39 2.16
CA ALA A 155 -20.27 10.27 1.99
C ALA A 155 -19.89 9.55 0.69
N LEU A 156 -20.60 8.48 0.33
CA LEU A 156 -20.42 7.77 -0.94
C LEU A 156 -20.71 8.66 -2.15
N VAL A 157 -21.80 9.44 -2.12
CA VAL A 157 -22.17 10.36 -3.20
C VAL A 157 -21.12 11.46 -3.33
N ALA A 158 -20.65 12.03 -2.23
CA ALA A 158 -19.59 13.03 -2.24
C ALA A 158 -18.28 12.47 -2.82
N LEU A 159 -17.87 11.26 -2.43
CA LEU A 159 -16.72 10.58 -3.02
C LEU A 159 -16.93 10.31 -4.52
N GLY A 160 -18.12 9.87 -4.93
CA GLY A 160 -18.44 9.64 -6.35
C GLY A 160 -18.33 10.92 -7.20
N PHE A 161 -18.80 12.06 -6.69
CA PHE A 161 -18.64 13.34 -7.38
C PHE A 161 -17.17 13.74 -7.53
N MET A 162 -16.34 13.43 -6.54
CA MET A 162 -14.90 13.67 -6.57
C MET A 162 -14.12 12.57 -7.32
N LYS A 163 -14.79 11.51 -7.80
CA LYS A 163 -14.12 10.32 -8.37
C LYS A 163 -13.09 9.74 -7.39
N GLY A 164 -13.49 9.61 -6.13
CA GLY A 164 -12.64 9.12 -5.04
C GLY A 164 -13.13 7.84 -4.37
N ILE A 165 -14.04 7.07 -4.98
CA ILE A 165 -14.59 5.84 -4.41
C ILE A 165 -13.48 4.81 -4.17
N ARG A 166 -12.48 4.69 -5.06
CA ARG A 166 -11.36 3.75 -4.89
C ARG A 166 -10.60 3.92 -3.58
N ASN A 167 -10.64 5.09 -2.95
CA ASN A 167 -9.95 5.37 -1.68
C ASN A 167 -10.53 4.60 -0.49
N ILE A 168 -11.69 3.95 -0.63
CA ILE A 168 -12.23 3.03 0.37
C ILE A 168 -11.56 1.64 0.33
N SER A 169 -10.67 1.40 -0.63
CA SER A 169 -10.00 0.10 -0.79
C SER A 169 -8.96 -0.15 0.29
N ALA A 170 -8.88 -1.39 0.79
CA ALA A 170 -7.86 -1.85 1.72
C ALA A 170 -7.49 -3.32 1.42
N PRO A 171 -6.50 -3.92 2.11
CA PRO A 171 -6.31 -5.37 2.09
C PRO A 171 -7.62 -6.09 2.37
N PRO A 172 -8.05 -7.09 1.59
CA PRO A 172 -7.22 -7.97 0.76
C PRO A 172 -7.07 -7.55 -0.71
N PHE A 173 -7.65 -6.43 -1.13
CA PHE A 173 -7.64 -6.00 -2.53
C PHE A 173 -6.56 -4.95 -2.84
N SER A 174 -5.99 -4.33 -1.82
CA SER A 174 -4.87 -3.41 -1.96
C SER A 174 -3.72 -3.86 -1.08
N LEU A 175 -2.52 -3.99 -1.64
CA LEU A 175 -1.32 -4.37 -0.91
C LEU A 175 -0.18 -3.46 -1.34
N SER A 176 0.47 -2.83 -0.36
CA SER A 176 1.60 -1.94 -0.58
C SER A 176 2.88 -2.60 -0.09
N LEU A 177 3.81 -2.78 -1.03
CA LEU A 177 5.12 -3.35 -0.75
C LEU A 177 6.06 -2.26 -0.24
N ASP A 178 7.02 -2.70 0.57
CA ASP A 178 8.07 -1.85 1.13
C ASP A 178 9.20 -1.69 0.11
N SER A 179 8.85 -1.29 -1.10
CA SER A 179 9.78 -0.94 -2.16
C SER A 179 10.14 0.53 -2.06
N HIS A 180 11.38 0.88 -2.39
CA HIS A 180 11.85 2.27 -2.37
C HIS A 180 11.01 3.23 -3.24
N PRO A 181 10.70 2.92 -4.51
CA PRO A 181 9.92 3.84 -5.33
C PRO A 181 8.54 4.05 -4.71
N GLY A 182 8.19 5.31 -4.44
CA GLY A 182 6.91 5.69 -3.85
C GLY A 182 6.70 5.18 -2.42
N TYR A 183 7.76 4.94 -1.64
CA TYR A 183 7.62 4.49 -0.25
C TYR A 183 6.93 5.56 0.62
N PHE A 184 7.36 6.82 0.45
CA PHE A 184 6.91 7.99 1.22
C PHE A 184 5.87 8.83 0.48
N GLU A 185 5.63 8.56 -0.80
CA GLU A 185 4.72 9.34 -1.62
C GLU A 185 3.27 9.07 -1.19
N VAL A 186 2.58 10.16 -0.87
CA VAL A 186 1.18 10.19 -0.47
C VAL A 186 0.46 11.07 -1.49
N PRO A 187 -0.16 10.47 -2.51
CA PRO A 187 -0.79 11.22 -3.57
C PRO A 187 -1.91 12.13 -3.03
N THR A 188 -2.00 13.37 -3.49
CA THR A 188 -3.07 14.30 -3.12
C THR A 188 -4.15 14.39 -4.20
N MET A 189 -5.30 14.95 -3.85
CA MET A 189 -6.47 15.08 -4.72
C MET A 189 -6.15 15.91 -5.97
N PHE A 190 -5.50 17.05 -5.81
CA PHE A 190 -5.24 18.00 -6.90
C PHE A 190 -3.85 17.87 -7.52
N ARG A 191 -3.00 16.95 -7.00
CA ARG A 191 -1.65 16.68 -7.52
C ARG A 191 -0.77 17.94 -7.60
N ILE A 192 -0.90 18.84 -6.63
CA ILE A 192 -0.14 20.09 -6.62
C ILE A 192 1.30 19.80 -6.19
N ASP A 193 2.28 20.27 -6.96
CA ASP A 193 3.70 20.15 -6.61
C ASP A 193 4.13 21.17 -5.56
N ASN A 194 5.11 20.80 -4.73
CA ASN A 194 5.65 21.64 -3.66
C ASN A 194 6.58 22.78 -4.14
N THR A 195 6.82 22.93 -5.45
CA THR A 195 7.88 23.79 -6.01
C THR A 195 7.43 25.21 -6.35
N ARG A 196 6.14 25.44 -6.62
CA ARG A 196 5.63 26.72 -7.13
C ARG A 196 4.77 27.47 -6.13
N ASP A 197 3.80 26.80 -5.52
CA ASP A 197 2.80 27.44 -4.66
C ASP A 197 2.60 26.62 -3.37
N TRP A 198 3.44 26.89 -2.37
CA TRP A 198 3.43 26.14 -1.11
C TRP A 198 2.08 26.21 -0.38
N THR A 199 1.37 27.34 -0.46
CA THR A 199 0.03 27.49 0.11
C THR A 199 -0.98 26.58 -0.57
N LEU A 200 -0.95 26.48 -1.91
CA LEU A 200 -1.86 25.59 -2.64
C LEU A 200 -1.53 24.12 -2.38
N TYR A 201 -0.25 23.78 -2.29
CA TYR A 201 0.19 22.45 -1.89
C TYR A 201 -0.30 22.06 -0.49
N ALA A 202 -0.16 22.95 0.49
CA ALA A 202 -0.66 22.74 1.84
C ALA A 202 -2.20 22.60 1.86
N LEU A 203 -2.91 23.41 1.09
CA LEU A 203 -4.37 23.31 0.96
C LEU A 203 -4.81 22.00 0.30
N ASP A 204 -4.08 21.51 -0.70
CA ASP A 204 -4.34 20.21 -1.33
C ASP A 204 -4.11 19.05 -0.35
N CYS A 205 -3.02 19.10 0.43
CA CYS A 205 -2.76 18.15 1.51
C CYS A 205 -3.89 18.16 2.55
N LEU A 206 -4.32 19.36 2.97
CA LEU A 206 -5.40 19.53 3.94
C LEU A 206 -6.74 19.02 3.39
N PHE A 207 -7.06 19.30 2.13
CA PHE A 207 -8.27 18.82 1.48
C PHE A 207 -8.27 17.30 1.36
N SER A 208 -7.15 16.72 0.93
CA SER A 208 -6.98 15.28 0.76
C SER A 208 -7.16 14.54 2.08
N VAL A 209 -6.54 15.02 3.16
CA VAL A 209 -6.61 14.40 4.48
C VAL A 209 -7.96 14.69 5.16
N GLY A 210 -8.37 15.96 5.19
CA GLY A 210 -9.51 16.42 5.96
C GLY A 210 -10.87 16.17 5.30
N ILE A 211 -10.97 16.22 3.97
CA ILE A 211 -12.24 15.99 3.27
C ILE A 211 -12.30 14.54 2.76
N VAL A 212 -11.39 14.14 1.86
CA VAL A 212 -11.44 12.81 1.25
C VAL A 212 -11.21 11.73 2.32
N GLY A 213 -10.21 11.88 3.19
CA GLY A 213 -9.94 10.96 4.28
C GLY A 213 -11.14 10.78 5.23
N THR A 214 -11.78 11.87 5.65
CA THR A 214 -12.96 11.81 6.53
C THR A 214 -14.14 11.08 5.86
N LEU A 215 -14.39 11.35 4.58
CA LEU A 215 -15.48 10.69 3.85
C LEU A 215 -15.23 9.18 3.74
N VAL A 216 -13.99 8.74 3.52
CA VAL A 216 -13.63 7.32 3.53
C VAL A 216 -13.97 6.67 4.88
N VAL A 217 -13.59 7.32 6.00
CA VAL A 217 -13.93 6.85 7.36
C VAL A 217 -15.44 6.69 7.52
N PHE A 218 -16.22 7.65 7.00
CA PHE A 218 -17.68 7.66 7.13
C PHE A 218 -18.31 6.48 6.39
N VAL A 219 -17.83 6.18 5.18
CA VAL A 219 -18.31 5.04 4.38
C VAL A 219 -17.98 3.71 5.06
N TRP A 220 -16.75 3.53 5.53
CA TRP A 220 -16.31 2.36 6.28
C TRP A 220 -17.15 2.12 7.54
N ARG A 221 -17.28 3.17 8.36
CA ARG A 221 -18.08 3.14 9.58
C ARG A 221 -19.54 2.82 9.30
N GLY A 222 -20.08 3.40 8.25
CA GLY A 222 -21.43 3.16 7.76
C GLY A 222 -21.75 1.68 7.57
N ILE A 223 -20.99 1.03 6.69
CA ILE A 223 -21.20 -0.40 6.39
C ILE A 223 -20.90 -1.27 7.61
N TRP A 224 -19.87 -0.95 8.39
CA TRP A 224 -19.53 -1.70 9.59
C TRP A 224 -20.67 -1.70 10.61
N VAL A 225 -21.22 -0.53 10.94
CA VAL A 225 -22.31 -0.40 11.90
C VAL A 225 -23.59 -1.05 11.37
N LEU A 226 -23.87 -0.96 10.06
CA LEU A 226 -25.02 -1.66 9.48
C LEU A 226 -24.91 -3.19 9.64
N LEU A 227 -23.70 -3.74 9.50
CA LEU A 227 -23.45 -5.16 9.78
C LEU A 227 -23.64 -5.49 11.26
N ASP A 228 -23.16 -4.64 12.18
CA ASP A 228 -23.37 -4.83 13.63
C ASP A 228 -24.87 -4.85 13.99
N LEU A 229 -25.69 -4.03 13.32
CA LEU A 229 -27.13 -3.94 13.58
C LEU A 229 -27.95 -5.08 12.97
N HIS A 230 -27.50 -5.70 11.86
CA HIS A 230 -28.33 -6.64 11.08
C HIS A 230 -27.78 -8.07 11.00
N LEU A 231 -26.47 -8.27 11.10
CA LEU A 231 -25.85 -9.58 10.95
C LEU A 231 -25.74 -10.26 12.31
N PHE A 232 -26.73 -11.06 12.68
CA PHE A 232 -26.80 -11.76 13.98
C PHE A 232 -26.54 -10.82 15.18
N PRO A 233 -27.36 -9.77 15.37
CA PRO A 233 -27.11 -8.73 16.37
C PRO A 233 -27.00 -9.27 17.81
N ASP A 234 -27.76 -10.33 18.12
CA ASP A 234 -27.79 -10.93 19.46
C ASP A 234 -26.67 -11.96 19.69
N ASN A 235 -25.91 -12.32 18.65
CA ASN A 235 -24.89 -13.35 18.75
C ASN A 235 -23.59 -12.94 18.04
N ARG A 236 -22.67 -12.38 18.82
CA ARG A 236 -21.39 -11.85 18.35
C ARG A 236 -20.51 -12.91 17.68
N GLU A 237 -20.52 -14.16 18.15
CA GLU A 237 -19.73 -15.24 17.56
C GLU A 237 -20.21 -15.60 16.16
N TYR A 238 -21.52 -15.85 16.00
CA TYR A 238 -22.10 -16.11 14.68
C TYR A 238 -21.95 -14.90 13.75
N SER A 239 -22.15 -13.69 14.29
CA SER A 239 -21.93 -12.45 13.53
C SER A 239 -20.50 -12.34 12.99
N SER A 240 -19.49 -12.68 13.81
CA SER A 240 -18.09 -12.66 13.41
C SER A 240 -17.79 -13.69 12.32
N ILE A 241 -18.18 -14.96 12.53
CA ILE A 241 -17.92 -16.05 11.58
C ILE A 241 -18.65 -15.81 10.26
N CYS A 242 -19.93 -15.43 10.32
CA CYS A 242 -20.72 -15.16 9.13
C CYS A 242 -20.15 -13.97 8.35
N SER A 243 -19.69 -12.91 9.02
CA SER A 243 -19.03 -11.79 8.37
C SER A 243 -17.77 -12.25 7.65
N LEU A 244 -16.94 -13.08 8.28
CA LEU A 244 -15.74 -13.64 7.65
C LEU A 244 -16.07 -14.50 6.41
N ILE A 245 -17.07 -15.39 6.51
CA ILE A 245 -17.50 -16.25 5.39
C ILE A 245 -18.02 -15.40 4.23
N ILE A 246 -18.93 -14.46 4.49
CA ILE A 246 -19.46 -13.55 3.47
C ILE A 246 -18.32 -12.76 2.83
N GLY A 247 -17.40 -12.23 3.64
CA GLY A 247 -16.24 -11.49 3.20
C GLY A 247 -15.38 -12.29 2.22
N TYR A 248 -14.94 -13.49 2.61
CA TYR A 248 -14.10 -14.32 1.74
C TYR A 248 -14.82 -14.86 0.50
N VAL A 249 -16.13 -15.12 0.57
CA VAL A 249 -16.94 -15.46 -0.61
C VAL A 249 -16.94 -14.30 -1.60
N ILE A 250 -17.18 -13.07 -1.14
CA ILE A 250 -17.14 -11.88 -2.00
C ILE A 250 -15.72 -11.65 -2.54
N VAL A 251 -14.68 -11.87 -1.74
CA VAL A 251 -13.28 -11.78 -2.18
C VAL A 251 -12.99 -12.74 -3.34
N ALA A 252 -13.37 -14.02 -3.18
CA ALA A 252 -13.19 -15.02 -4.22
C ALA A 252 -13.96 -14.65 -5.50
N ILE A 253 -15.23 -14.26 -5.38
CA ILE A 253 -16.06 -13.80 -6.50
C ILE A 253 -15.41 -12.61 -7.20
N THR A 254 -14.97 -11.60 -6.46
CA THR A 254 -14.44 -10.35 -7.01
C THR A 254 -13.12 -10.59 -7.76
N PHE A 255 -12.20 -11.40 -7.23
CA PHE A 255 -10.99 -11.79 -7.95
C PHE A 255 -11.30 -12.61 -9.22
N CYS A 256 -12.31 -13.48 -9.19
CA CYS A 256 -12.77 -14.21 -10.38
C CYS A 256 -13.40 -13.29 -11.44
N LEU A 257 -14.11 -12.23 -11.02
CA LEU A 257 -14.73 -11.25 -11.92
C LEU A 257 -13.71 -10.23 -12.47
N GLN A 258 -12.58 -10.03 -11.82
CA GLN A 258 -11.59 -9.00 -12.19
C GLN A 258 -11.15 -9.05 -13.67
N PRO A 259 -10.86 -10.22 -14.30
CA PRO A 259 -10.51 -10.27 -15.73
C PRO A 259 -11.66 -9.82 -16.65
N VAL A 260 -12.90 -10.18 -16.30
CA VAL A 260 -14.11 -9.77 -17.04
C VAL A 260 -14.30 -8.26 -16.90
N MET A 261 -14.12 -7.74 -15.69
CA MET A 261 -14.27 -6.31 -15.45
C MET A 261 -13.19 -5.50 -16.17
N ARG A 262 -11.94 -5.95 -16.12
CA ARG A 262 -10.83 -5.35 -16.90
C ARG A 262 -11.16 -5.31 -18.39
N TYR A 263 -11.65 -6.41 -18.94
CA TYR A 263 -12.06 -6.49 -20.34
C TYR A 263 -13.16 -5.48 -20.66
N ALA A 264 -14.24 -5.44 -19.87
CA ALA A 264 -15.32 -4.49 -20.07
C ALA A 264 -14.84 -3.03 -19.96
N CYS A 265 -14.09 -2.67 -18.90
CA CYS A 265 -13.53 -1.33 -18.70
C CYS A 265 -12.54 -0.89 -19.78
N SER A 266 -11.93 -1.83 -20.52
CA SER A 266 -11.10 -1.52 -21.70
C SER A 266 -11.90 -1.15 -22.95
N ARG A 267 -13.21 -1.46 -22.99
CA ARG A 267 -14.08 -1.26 -24.15
C ARG A 267 -15.08 -0.12 -23.98
N ILE A 268 -15.39 0.25 -22.74
CA ILE A 268 -16.27 1.36 -22.41
C ILE A 268 -15.46 2.62 -22.08
N GLN A 269 -16.02 3.79 -22.35
CA GLN A 269 -15.38 5.09 -22.12
C GLN A 269 -16.32 6.04 -21.37
N GLY A 270 -15.78 7.12 -20.80
CA GLY A 270 -16.56 8.17 -20.14
C GLY A 270 -17.28 7.69 -18.87
N LEU A 271 -18.48 8.24 -18.63
CA LEU A 271 -19.27 7.98 -17.42
C LEU A 271 -19.64 6.50 -17.20
N PRO A 272 -20.04 5.71 -18.22
CA PRO A 272 -20.28 4.28 -18.04
C PRO A 272 -19.05 3.51 -17.55
N ARG A 273 -17.84 3.90 -17.98
CA ARG A 273 -16.59 3.30 -17.50
C ARG A 273 -16.38 3.55 -16.01
N LEU A 274 -16.60 4.80 -15.60
CA LEU A 274 -16.48 5.24 -14.22
C LEU A 274 -17.48 4.46 -13.35
N LEU A 275 -18.77 4.47 -13.69
CA LEU A 275 -19.81 3.79 -12.92
C LEU A 275 -19.58 2.27 -12.82
N ALA A 276 -19.10 1.63 -13.89
CA ALA A 276 -18.77 0.21 -13.87
C ALA A 276 -17.57 -0.09 -12.95
N ALA A 277 -16.54 0.74 -13.00
CA ALA A 277 -15.38 0.61 -12.10
C ALA A 277 -15.78 0.84 -10.64
N ASP A 278 -16.57 1.87 -10.36
CA ASP A 278 -17.02 2.21 -9.02
C ASP A 278 -17.92 1.11 -8.43
N ALA A 279 -18.85 0.57 -9.21
CA ALA A 279 -19.68 -0.55 -8.79
C ALA A 279 -18.85 -1.80 -8.44
N PHE A 280 -17.81 -2.08 -9.24
CA PHE A 280 -16.89 -3.19 -8.97
C PHE A 280 -16.05 -2.95 -7.71
N LEU A 281 -15.57 -1.72 -7.51
CA LEU A 281 -14.82 -1.33 -6.31
C LEU A 281 -15.72 -1.38 -5.06
N LEU A 282 -16.98 -0.98 -5.15
CA LEU A 282 -17.95 -1.10 -4.06
C LEU A 282 -18.22 -2.55 -3.67
N LEU A 283 -18.32 -3.46 -4.65
CA LEU A 283 -18.42 -4.90 -4.37
C LEU A 283 -17.18 -5.40 -3.61
N SER A 284 -15.99 -5.03 -4.07
CA SER A 284 -14.73 -5.37 -3.38
C SER A 284 -14.67 -4.81 -1.96
N PHE A 285 -15.19 -3.59 -1.76
CA PHE A 285 -15.24 -2.93 -0.47
C PHE A 285 -16.17 -3.65 0.52
N ILE A 286 -17.35 -4.12 0.09
CA ILE A 286 -18.25 -4.91 0.95
C ILE A 286 -17.55 -6.19 1.44
N GLY A 287 -16.80 -6.87 0.56
CA GLY A 287 -15.98 -8.02 0.94
C GLY A 287 -14.89 -7.64 1.93
N THR A 288 -14.23 -6.50 1.70
CA THR A 288 -13.17 -5.96 2.57
C THR A 288 -13.67 -5.69 3.99
N VAL A 289 -14.77 -4.94 4.15
CA VAL A 289 -15.32 -4.61 5.47
C VAL A 289 -15.69 -5.87 6.23
N ASN A 290 -16.28 -6.86 5.55
CA ASN A 290 -16.63 -8.14 6.16
C ASN A 290 -15.41 -8.96 6.61
N VAL A 291 -14.34 -9.00 5.81
CA VAL A 291 -13.07 -9.64 6.24
C VAL A 291 -12.47 -8.91 7.43
N TRP A 292 -12.39 -7.58 7.39
CA TRP A 292 -11.85 -6.78 8.48
C TRP A 292 -12.64 -6.97 9.77
N ARG A 293 -13.97 -6.81 9.70
CA ARG A 293 -14.87 -6.99 10.83
C ARG A 293 -14.82 -8.41 11.39
N GLY A 294 -14.82 -9.41 10.50
CA GLY A 294 -14.66 -10.81 10.86
C GLY A 294 -13.38 -11.03 11.67
N VAL A 295 -12.22 -10.77 11.06
CA VAL A 295 -10.90 -10.98 11.70
C VAL A 295 -10.77 -10.18 13.00
N TRP A 296 -11.18 -8.91 13.00
CA TRP A 296 -11.16 -8.07 14.21
C TRP A 296 -11.96 -8.70 15.34
N SER A 297 -13.20 -9.13 15.05
CA SER A 297 -14.06 -9.76 16.05
C SER A 297 -13.53 -11.11 16.52
N MET A 298 -12.87 -11.89 15.65
CA MET A 298 -12.23 -13.14 16.04
C MET A 298 -11.09 -12.90 17.03
N LEU A 299 -10.28 -11.86 16.80
CA LEU A 299 -9.21 -11.47 17.72
C LEU A 299 -9.79 -11.04 19.07
N ASP A 300 -10.87 -10.27 19.08
CA ASP A 300 -11.55 -9.85 20.31
C ASP A 300 -12.15 -11.03 21.10
N LEU A 301 -12.72 -12.02 20.41
CA LEU A 301 -13.44 -13.13 21.03
C LEU A 301 -12.51 -14.27 21.48
N TRP A 302 -11.46 -14.56 20.71
CA TRP A 302 -10.70 -15.80 20.84
C TRP A 302 -9.20 -15.63 21.02
N PHE A 303 -8.63 -14.45 20.80
CA PHE A 303 -7.20 -14.23 20.94
C PHE A 303 -6.85 -13.58 22.29
N ILE A 304 -6.56 -14.42 23.29
CA ILE A 304 -6.26 -14.02 24.68
C ILE A 304 -7.39 -13.13 25.23
N PRO A 305 -8.63 -13.64 25.31
CA PRO A 305 -9.77 -12.86 25.79
C PRO A 305 -9.67 -12.46 27.27
N GLU A 306 -8.88 -13.18 28.06
CA GLU A 306 -8.69 -12.93 29.49
C GLU A 306 -7.79 -11.73 29.79
N ASP A 307 -6.90 -11.37 28.85
CA ASP A 307 -6.00 -10.22 28.94
C ASP A 307 -6.03 -9.42 27.62
N PRO A 308 -7.06 -8.57 27.43
CA PRO A 308 -7.22 -7.81 26.20
C PRO A 308 -6.07 -6.84 25.94
N GLU A 309 -5.43 -6.29 26.97
CA GLU A 309 -4.30 -5.36 26.82
C GLU A 309 -3.08 -6.08 26.22
N LEU A 310 -2.73 -7.25 26.78
CA LEU A 310 -1.67 -8.10 26.24
C LEU A 310 -2.00 -8.56 24.81
N SER A 311 -3.25 -8.96 24.57
CA SER A 311 -3.75 -9.30 23.24
C SER A 311 -3.47 -8.16 22.24
N CYS A 312 -3.77 -6.92 22.61
CA CYS A 312 -3.54 -5.75 21.75
C CYS A 312 -2.05 -5.46 21.51
N TRP A 313 -1.19 -5.58 22.52
CA TRP A 313 0.25 -5.41 22.36
C TRP A 313 0.85 -6.45 21.42
N ILE A 314 0.45 -7.71 21.58
CA ILE A 314 0.92 -8.81 20.72
C ILE A 314 0.48 -8.58 19.28
N THR A 315 -0.77 -8.20 19.03
CA THR A 315 -1.23 -7.95 17.66
C THR A 315 -0.63 -6.68 17.07
N HIS A 316 -0.47 -5.60 17.85
CA HIS A 316 0.18 -4.37 17.39
C HIS A 316 1.63 -4.63 16.98
N VAL A 317 2.47 -5.13 17.89
CA VAL A 317 3.91 -5.32 17.64
C VAL A 317 4.15 -6.52 16.72
N GLY A 318 3.48 -7.64 17.00
CA GLY A 318 3.65 -8.89 16.26
C GLY A 318 3.27 -8.75 14.80
N CYS A 319 2.11 -8.15 14.49
CA CYS A 319 1.71 -7.95 13.09
C CYS A 319 2.58 -6.91 12.38
N PHE A 320 3.01 -5.84 13.06
CA PHE A 320 3.93 -4.86 12.47
C PHE A 320 5.27 -5.51 12.07
N VAL A 321 5.89 -6.25 12.98
CA VAL A 321 7.15 -6.96 12.73
C VAL A 321 6.96 -8.00 11.63
N PHE A 322 5.88 -8.78 11.69
CA PHE A 322 5.56 -9.79 10.68
C PHE A 322 5.43 -9.19 9.28
N LEU A 323 4.65 -8.12 9.11
CA LEU A 323 4.52 -7.43 7.83
C LEU A 323 5.83 -6.78 7.37
N GLY A 324 6.63 -6.26 8.31
CA GLY A 324 7.95 -5.71 8.03
C GLY A 324 8.94 -6.76 7.50
N LEU A 325 8.90 -7.98 8.05
CA LEU A 325 9.68 -9.13 7.59
C LEU A 325 9.21 -9.63 6.22
N LEU A 326 7.91 -9.55 5.94
CA LEU A 326 7.34 -9.82 4.63
C LEU A 326 7.51 -8.66 3.65
N ASN A 327 8.12 -7.55 4.05
CA ASN A 327 8.33 -6.38 3.17
C ASN A 327 7.02 -5.81 2.59
N CYS A 328 5.95 -5.80 3.39
CA CYS A 328 4.65 -5.21 3.05
C CYS A 328 4.01 -4.40 4.19
N SER A 329 4.80 -3.95 5.17
CA SER A 329 4.34 -3.13 6.30
C SER A 329 3.68 -1.81 5.88
N ASN A 330 4.03 -1.26 4.71
CA ASN A 330 3.39 -0.07 4.15
C ASN A 330 1.90 -0.29 3.81
N SER A 331 1.44 -1.55 3.74
CA SER A 331 0.01 -1.90 3.61
C SER A 331 -0.84 -1.49 4.82
N ILE A 332 -0.21 -1.14 5.94
CA ILE A 332 -0.89 -0.60 7.13
C ILE A 332 -1.38 0.83 6.89
N LEU A 333 -0.70 1.58 6.03
CA LEU A 333 -0.91 3.02 5.87
C LEU A 333 -2.11 3.32 4.97
N VAL A 334 -2.83 4.40 5.30
CA VAL A 334 -3.85 4.97 4.42
C VAL A 334 -3.14 5.90 3.44
N ARG A 335 -3.06 5.44 2.19
CA ARG A 335 -2.26 6.09 1.15
C ARG A 335 -3.10 7.05 0.34
N GLY A 336 -2.99 8.33 0.66
CA GLY A 336 -3.36 9.45 -0.20
C GLY A 336 -4.73 9.35 -0.87
N VAL A 337 -4.84 9.98 -2.05
CA VAL A 337 -6.04 10.04 -2.87
C VAL A 337 -5.71 9.52 -4.26
N TYR A 338 -6.46 8.51 -4.68
CA TYR A 338 -6.46 7.94 -6.03
C TYR A 338 -7.75 8.36 -6.74
N ILE A 339 -7.63 8.69 -8.02
CA ILE A 339 -8.75 9.13 -8.84
C ILE A 339 -9.34 7.91 -9.58
N ASP A 340 -10.66 7.79 -9.53
CA ASP A 340 -11.38 6.69 -10.16
C ASP A 340 -11.29 6.77 -11.69
N ALA A 341 -11.11 5.61 -12.32
CA ALA A 341 -10.99 5.46 -13.76
C ALA A 341 -9.89 6.33 -14.40
N GLU A 342 -8.84 6.67 -13.64
CA GLU A 342 -7.69 7.44 -14.11
C GLU A 342 -6.80 6.63 -15.05
N GLU A 343 -6.58 5.33 -14.76
CA GLU A 343 -5.76 4.48 -15.60
C GLU A 343 -6.52 3.93 -16.82
N GLU A 344 -5.82 3.87 -17.95
CA GLU A 344 -6.35 3.41 -19.23
C GLU A 344 -6.41 1.88 -19.35
N GLU A 345 -6.98 1.37 -20.44
CA GLU A 345 -6.99 -0.06 -20.80
C GLU A 345 -7.60 -0.99 -19.73
N GLY A 346 -8.57 -0.48 -18.96
CA GLY A 346 -9.20 -1.23 -17.87
C GLY A 346 -8.29 -1.50 -16.67
N ARG A 347 -7.16 -0.79 -16.54
CA ARG A 347 -6.24 -0.94 -15.40
C ARG A 347 -6.82 -0.39 -14.10
N CYS A 348 -7.79 0.53 -14.18
CA CYS A 348 -8.46 1.13 -13.02
C CYS A 348 -9.18 0.14 -12.09
N VAL A 349 -9.51 -1.07 -12.59
CA VAL A 349 -10.14 -2.15 -11.80
C VAL A 349 -9.15 -3.25 -11.41
N ILE A 350 -7.85 -3.06 -11.66
CA ILE A 350 -6.83 -4.02 -11.26
C ILE A 350 -6.44 -3.78 -9.81
N PHE A 351 -6.72 -4.78 -8.97
CA PHE A 351 -6.26 -4.83 -7.59
C PHE A 351 -4.73 -4.90 -7.54
N PRO A 352 -4.04 -3.99 -6.83
CA PRO A 352 -2.58 -3.95 -6.72
C PRO A 352 -2.05 -5.03 -5.76
N CYS A 353 -2.46 -6.29 -5.96
CA CYS A 353 -1.99 -7.46 -5.22
C CYS A 353 -0.94 -8.19 -6.06
N HIS A 354 0.30 -7.69 -6.05
CA HIS A 354 1.37 -8.18 -6.94
C HIS A 354 2.59 -8.74 -6.17
N TYR A 355 2.40 -9.24 -4.95
CA TYR A 355 3.50 -9.64 -4.05
C TYR A 355 4.52 -10.61 -4.70
N LEU A 356 4.07 -11.82 -5.02
CA LEU A 356 4.88 -12.87 -5.63
C LEU A 356 5.26 -12.51 -7.05
N ARG A 357 4.35 -11.91 -7.83
CA ARG A 357 4.65 -11.46 -9.20
C ARG A 357 5.84 -10.49 -9.22
N LEU A 358 5.85 -9.49 -8.33
CA LEU A 358 6.95 -8.55 -8.23
C LEU A 358 8.22 -9.22 -7.70
N PHE A 359 8.10 -10.10 -6.70
CA PHE A 359 9.24 -10.86 -6.17
C PHE A 359 9.96 -11.67 -7.27
N PHE A 360 9.21 -12.45 -8.04
CA PHE A 360 9.77 -13.26 -9.13
C PHE A 360 10.32 -12.42 -10.27
N LYS A 361 9.71 -11.26 -10.57
CA LYS A 361 10.22 -10.31 -11.55
C LYS A 361 11.58 -9.75 -11.12
N ILE A 362 11.68 -9.22 -9.89
CA ILE A 362 12.93 -8.68 -9.34
C ILE A 362 14.03 -9.75 -9.35
N GLU A 363 13.70 -10.99 -8.99
CA GLU A 363 14.67 -12.08 -8.98
C GLU A 363 15.13 -12.47 -10.38
N ARG A 364 14.24 -12.39 -11.38
CA ARG A 364 14.61 -12.58 -12.80
C ARG A 364 15.52 -11.46 -13.27
N GLU A 365 15.18 -10.20 -13.02
CA GLU A 365 15.98 -9.04 -13.41
C GLU A 365 17.39 -9.10 -12.77
N LYS A 366 17.48 -9.47 -11.49
CA LYS A 366 18.76 -9.70 -10.81
C LYS A 366 19.59 -10.79 -11.49
N LYS A 367 18.98 -11.91 -11.87
CA LYS A 367 19.66 -13.00 -12.58
C LYS A 367 20.14 -12.57 -13.97
N GLU A 368 19.36 -11.79 -14.68
CA GLU A 368 19.72 -11.26 -16.00
C GLU A 368 20.85 -10.22 -15.92
N ALA A 369 20.79 -9.30 -14.94
CA ALA A 369 21.86 -8.34 -14.67
C ALA A 369 23.18 -9.04 -14.33
N ARG A 370 23.16 -10.08 -13.48
CA ARG A 370 24.35 -10.91 -13.19
C ARG A 370 24.91 -11.56 -14.45
N ARG A 371 24.06 -12.07 -15.35
CA ARG A 371 24.49 -12.66 -16.62
C ARG A 371 25.13 -11.63 -17.54
N ARG A 372 24.54 -10.44 -17.67
CA ARG A 372 25.10 -9.34 -18.47
C ARG A 372 26.47 -8.92 -17.93
N ASN A 373 26.61 -8.78 -16.62
CA ASN A 373 27.88 -8.44 -15.99
C ASN A 373 28.96 -9.51 -16.17
N LEU A 374 28.60 -10.81 -16.21
CA LEU A 374 29.53 -11.87 -16.55
C LEU A 374 29.95 -11.85 -18.03
N MET A 375 29.05 -11.48 -18.94
CA MET A 375 29.34 -11.38 -20.38
C MET A 375 30.13 -10.11 -20.74
N SER A 376 30.05 -9.05 -19.91
CA SER A 376 30.76 -7.79 -20.11
C SER A 376 32.15 -7.75 -19.49
N ILE A 377 32.64 -8.85 -18.88
CA ILE A 377 34.06 -8.98 -18.54
C ILE A 377 34.80 -9.23 -19.87
N PRO A 378 35.62 -8.27 -20.37
CA PRO A 378 36.29 -8.43 -21.64
C PRO A 378 37.28 -9.60 -21.60
N ARG A 379 37.39 -10.28 -22.74
CA ARG A 379 38.44 -11.24 -23.12
C ARG A 379 39.86 -10.64 -23.16
N ASP A 380 40.13 -9.55 -22.45
CA ASP A 380 41.44 -8.86 -22.47
C ASP A 380 42.55 -9.59 -21.70
N TYR A 381 42.23 -10.71 -21.04
CA TYR A 381 43.24 -11.58 -20.41
C TYR A 381 43.69 -12.78 -21.26
N THR A 382 43.22 -12.90 -22.50
CA THR A 382 43.52 -14.09 -23.35
C THR A 382 44.26 -13.80 -24.65
N GLU A 383 44.82 -12.60 -24.84
CA GLU A 383 45.57 -12.28 -26.07
C GLU A 383 46.99 -11.71 -25.85
N ASN A 384 47.61 -11.92 -24.68
CA ASN A 384 49.00 -11.46 -24.48
C ASN A 384 49.99 -12.42 -23.78
N ASN A 385 49.68 -13.72 -23.65
CA ASN A 385 50.67 -14.71 -23.20
C ASN A 385 51.28 -15.50 -24.36
N GLY A 386 51.70 -14.77 -25.39
CA GLY A 386 52.41 -15.28 -26.56
C GLY A 386 53.79 -14.64 -26.71
N LYS A 387 54.53 -14.47 -25.61
CA LYS A 387 56.00 -14.31 -25.50
C LYS A 387 56.30 -13.79 -24.11
N ASP A 388 56.91 -14.65 -23.30
CA ASP A 388 57.88 -14.36 -22.23
C ASP A 388 57.87 -15.56 -21.28
N LEU A 389 58.41 -16.67 -21.81
CA LEU A 389 59.07 -17.65 -20.97
C LEU A 389 60.43 -17.09 -20.57
N GLU A 390 60.80 -17.32 -19.32
CA GLU A 390 62.11 -17.12 -18.68
C GLU A 390 62.33 -15.79 -17.95
N SER A 391 61.90 -15.74 -16.68
CA SER A 391 62.85 -15.84 -15.54
C SER A 391 62.22 -15.40 -14.21
N GLY A 392 62.35 -16.27 -13.20
CA GLY A 392 62.67 -15.86 -11.84
C GLY A 392 61.62 -15.16 -10.98
N ALA A 393 60.89 -15.96 -10.21
CA ALA A 393 60.65 -15.77 -8.77
C ALA A 393 60.19 -14.39 -8.22
N LEU A 394 58.88 -14.32 -7.94
CA LEU A 394 58.26 -13.87 -6.67
C LEU A 394 58.96 -12.77 -5.86
N LEU A 395 58.45 -11.53 -5.95
CA LEU A 395 58.42 -10.52 -4.87
C LEU A 395 57.10 -9.72 -5.03
N ASN A 396 56.15 -9.75 -4.10
CA ASN A 396 56.07 -9.05 -2.80
C ASN A 396 55.35 -7.68 -2.88
N CYS A 397 54.51 -7.43 -1.88
CA CYS A 397 53.83 -6.18 -1.48
C CYS A 397 52.67 -5.61 -2.33
N THR A 398 51.42 -5.62 -1.85
CA THR A 398 50.73 -4.71 -0.87
C THR A 398 50.36 -3.32 -1.42
N THR A 399 49.09 -2.97 -1.21
CA THR A 399 48.47 -1.63 -0.99
C THR A 399 47.46 -1.11 -2.02
N LEU A 400 46.32 -0.68 -1.46
CA LEU A 400 45.14 -0.05 -2.05
C LEU A 400 45.44 1.27 -2.79
N PRO A 401 44.52 1.76 -3.65
CA PRO A 401 44.41 3.17 -3.92
C PRO A 401 43.19 3.80 -3.24
N THR A 402 43.48 4.78 -2.38
CA THR A 402 42.58 5.84 -1.91
C THR A 402 42.58 6.98 -2.94
N VAL A 403 41.44 7.63 -3.20
CA VAL A 403 41.39 8.91 -3.93
C VAL A 403 40.49 9.90 -3.17
N ILE A 404 41.09 11.04 -2.80
CA ILE A 404 40.51 12.25 -2.17
C ILE A 404 40.58 13.38 -3.22
N PRO A 405 39.68 14.40 -3.20
CA PRO A 405 39.29 15.19 -4.36
C PRO A 405 40.16 16.44 -4.59
N SER A 406 40.13 16.98 -5.81
CA SER A 406 40.84 18.20 -6.20
C SER A 406 39.91 19.43 -6.22
N SER A 407 40.39 20.52 -5.64
CA SER A 407 39.84 21.88 -5.74
C SER A 407 40.91 22.87 -6.22
N GLN A 408 40.42 23.91 -6.91
CA GLN A 408 40.99 25.25 -7.19
C GLN A 408 41.81 25.52 -8.48
N ASP A 409 41.17 26.34 -9.33
CA ASP A 409 41.58 27.65 -9.87
C ASP A 409 43.03 27.92 -10.36
N HIS A 410 43.17 28.38 -11.62
CA HIS A 410 43.41 29.80 -11.92
C HIS A 410 43.52 30.15 -13.43
N GLN A 411 42.94 31.32 -13.75
CA GLN A 411 43.34 32.35 -14.74
C GLN A 411 43.00 32.22 -16.24
N GLY A 412 42.30 33.27 -16.72
CA GLY A 412 41.90 33.55 -18.09
C GLY A 412 40.71 34.50 -18.12
#